data_AF-A0A673C7M6-F1
#
_entry.id   AF-A0A673C7M6-F1
#
_cell.length_a   1.000
_cell.length_b   1.000
_cell.length_c   1.000
_cell.angle_alpha   90.00
_cell.angle_beta   90.00
_cell.angle_gamma   90.00
#
_symmetry.space_group_name_H-M   'P 1'
#
loop_
_entity.id
_entity.type
_entity.pdbx_description
1 polymer ?
#
loop_
_entity_poly.entity_id
_entity_poly.type
_entity_poly.pdbx_seq_one_letter_code
_entity_poly.pdbx_strand_id
1 'polypeptide(L)' 'DLLFSHCLFFFPIGAIFDESARKDDEVFRLAVADLNLNNEILETEKITISVEFVDGNNPFQAVQEGRMKIQYKRLTV' A
#
# COMPACT_ATOMS: atom_id res chain seq x y z
N ASP A 1 -10.21 -13.47 -17.42
CA ASP A 1 -11.10 -12.54 -16.70
C ASP A 1 -10.44 -11.19 -16.45
N LEU A 2 -10.84 -10.17 -17.22
CA LEU A 2 -10.34 -8.78 -17.09
C LEU A 2 -10.53 -8.19 -15.67
N LEU A 3 -11.46 -8.76 -14.89
CA LEU A 3 -11.72 -8.44 -13.48
C LEU A 3 -10.53 -8.73 -12.55
N PHE A 4 -9.67 -9.72 -12.87
CA PHE A 4 -8.47 -10.00 -12.09
C PHE A 4 -7.31 -9.06 -12.46
N SER A 5 -7.25 -8.63 -13.72
CA SER A 5 -6.23 -7.69 -14.22
C SER A 5 -6.48 -6.25 -13.75
N HIS A 6 -7.74 -5.83 -13.67
CA HIS A 6 -8.12 -4.52 -13.11
C HIS A 6 -8.11 -4.48 -11.57
N CYS A 7 -8.08 -5.63 -10.89
CA CYS A 7 -7.88 -5.64 -9.45
C CYS A 7 -6.51 -5.04 -9.10
N LEU A 8 -5.43 -5.52 -9.72
CA LEU A 8 -4.06 -5.05 -9.41
C LEU A 8 -3.83 -3.55 -9.68
N PHE A 9 -4.59 -2.94 -10.59
CA PHE A 9 -4.45 -1.52 -10.93
C PHE A 9 -5.27 -0.57 -10.03
N PHE A 10 -6.25 -1.07 -9.27
CA PHE A 10 -7.14 -0.22 -8.48
C PHE A 10 -7.06 -0.46 -6.96
N PHE A 11 -6.09 -1.25 -6.48
CA PHE A 11 -5.81 -1.34 -5.05
C PHE A 11 -4.75 -0.30 -4.67
N PRO A 12 -5.02 0.62 -3.73
CA PRO A 12 -3.98 1.45 -3.17
C PRO A 12 -2.86 0.56 -2.63
N ILE A 13 -1.61 0.94 -2.91
CA ILE A 13 -0.44 0.18 -2.50
C ILE A 13 -0.38 0.22 -0.97
N GLY A 14 -0.33 -0.96 -0.34
CA GLY A 14 -0.16 -1.12 1.10
C GLY A 14 1.31 -1.25 1.47
N ALA A 15 1.75 -0.55 2.50
CA ALA A 15 3.06 -0.76 3.14
C ALA A 15 2.87 -1.10 4.62
N ILE A 16 3.70 -1.99 5.13
CA ILE A 16 3.77 -2.35 6.55
C ILE A 16 5.20 -2.12 6.99
N PHE A 17 5.38 -1.32 8.03
CA PHE A 17 6.67 -1.05 8.63
C PHE A 17 6.69 -1.51 10.08
N ASP A 18 7.88 -1.85 10.57
CA ASP A 18 8.11 -1.99 12.00
C ASP A 18 7.93 -0.63 12.71
N GLU A 19 7.46 -0.60 13.95
CA GLU A 19 7.29 0.65 14.73
C GLU A 19 8.54 1.54 14.78
N SER A 20 9.74 0.93 14.73
CA SER A 20 11.02 1.64 14.72
C SER A 20 11.41 2.20 13.34
N ALA A 21 10.78 1.75 12.26
CA ALA A 21 11.11 2.08 10.87
C ALA A 21 10.49 3.41 10.40
N ARG A 22 10.55 4.45 11.23
CA ARG A 22 9.98 5.79 10.91
C ARG A 22 10.64 6.46 9.70
N LYS A 23 11.94 6.24 9.52
CA LYS A 23 12.68 6.77 8.36
C LYS A 23 12.23 6.12 7.06
N ASP A 24 11.83 4.86 7.11
CA ASP A 24 11.37 4.14 5.92
C ASP A 24 10.02 4.69 5.46
N ASP A 25 9.09 5.02 6.36
CA ASP A 25 7.82 5.70 6.02
C ASP A 25 8.07 7.09 5.41
N GLU A 26 9.00 7.87 5.97
CA GLU A 26 9.34 9.19 5.44
C GLU A 26 9.87 9.10 4.00
N VAL A 27 10.88 8.25 3.78
CA VAL A 27 11.48 8.06 2.44
C VAL A 27 10.47 7.45 1.47
N PHE A 28 9.64 6.51 1.93
CA PHE A 28 8.60 5.90 1.11
C PHE A 28 7.56 6.93 0.64
N ARG A 29 7.10 7.81 1.54
CA ARG A 29 6.15 8.88 1.20
C ARG A 29 6.76 9.91 0.25
N LEU A 30 8.04 10.26 0.43
CA LEU A 30 8.75 11.15 -0.48
C LEU A 30 8.83 10.55 -1.87
N ALA A 31 9.22 9.27 -1.99
CA ALA A 31 9.26 8.60 -3.29
C ALA A 31 7.88 8.56 -3.98
N VAL A 32 6.80 8.31 -3.22
CA VAL A 32 5.43 8.37 -3.74
C VAL A 32 5.07 9.78 -4.20
N ALA A 33 5.46 10.82 -3.46
CA ALA A 33 5.23 12.21 -3.85
C ALA A 33 5.99 12.57 -5.15
N ASP A 34 7.25 12.17 -5.26
CA ASP A 34 8.09 12.41 -6.44
C ASP A 34 7.49 11.75 -7.69
N LEU A 35 7.03 10.51 -7.57
CA LEU A 35 6.36 9.81 -8.67
C LEU A 35 5.02 10.46 -9.05
N ASN A 36 4.26 10.94 -8.05
CA ASN A 36 3.01 11.64 -8.28
C ASN A 36 3.19 13.02 -8.93
N LEU A 37 4.35 13.66 -8.78
CA LEU A 37 4.68 14.92 -9.45
C LEU A 37 5.23 14.70 -10.86
N ASN A 38 5.71 13.50 -11.16
CA ASN A 38 6.26 13.16 -12.47
C ASN A 38 5.15 12.78 -13.46
N ASN A 39 4.81 13.74 -14.33
CA ASN A 39 3.80 13.56 -15.37
C ASN A 39 4.24 12.63 -16.51
N GLU A 40 5.47 12.11 -16.55
CA GLU A 40 5.91 11.16 -17.59
C GLU A 40 5.66 9.69 -17.21
N ILE A 41 5.33 9.42 -15.94
CA ILE A 41 5.22 8.04 -15.40
C ILE A 41 3.77 7.67 -15.12
N LEU A 42 2.98 8.59 -14.55
CA LEU A 42 1.55 8.42 -14.26
C LEU A 42 0.79 9.68 -14.68
N GLU A 43 0.75 9.90 -16.01
CA GLU A 43 0.19 11.11 -16.65
C GLU A 43 -1.20 11.52 -16.12
N THR A 44 -2.08 10.55 -15.85
CA THR A 44 -3.47 10.79 -15.48
C THR A 44 -3.89 10.15 -14.16
N GLU A 45 -2.99 9.40 -13.52
CA GLU A 45 -3.27 8.64 -12.30
C GLU A 45 -2.42 9.15 -11.14
N LYS A 46 -2.92 8.96 -9.90
CA LYS A 46 -2.16 9.26 -8.69
C LYS A 46 -2.02 8.00 -7.85
N ILE A 47 -0.80 7.74 -7.39
CA ILE A 47 -0.50 6.71 -6.41
C ILE A 47 -1.15 7.13 -5.09
N THR A 48 -2.05 6.27 -4.62
CA THR A 48 -2.62 6.34 -3.27
C THR A 48 -2.06 5.19 -2.45
N ILE A 49 -1.67 5.48 -1.21
CA ILE A 49 -1.03 4.50 -0.33
C ILE A 49 -1.76 4.39 1.00
N SER A 50 -1.61 3.24 1.64
CA SER A 50 -1.93 3.07 3.06
C SER A 50 -0.74 2.45 3.77
N VAL A 51 -0.37 3.00 4.93
CA VAL A 51 0.79 2.55 5.70
C VAL A 51 0.30 2.10 7.07
N GLU A 52 0.74 0.92 7.52
CA GLU A 52 0.53 0.44 8.88
C GLU A 52 1.87 0.21 9.58
N PHE A 53 1.91 0.51 10.87
CA PHE A 53 3.04 0.16 11.73
C PHE A 53 2.66 -1.03 12.61
N VAL A 54 3.55 -2.02 12.70
CA VAL A 54 3.36 -3.22 13.50
C VAL A 54 4.56 -3.45 14.41
N ASP A 55 4.36 -4.17 15.51
CA ASP A 55 5.48 -4.71 16.28
C ASP A 55 6.15 -5.81 15.43
N GLY A 56 7.40 -5.59 15.02
CA GLY A 56 8.14 -6.55 14.19
C GLY A 56 8.42 -7.89 14.88
N ASN A 57 8.23 -7.97 16.20
CA ASN A 57 8.29 -9.23 16.93
C ASN A 57 6.94 -9.96 16.99
N ASN A 58 5.86 -9.35 16.48
CA ASN A 58 4.53 -9.94 16.41
C ASN A 58 4.18 -10.34 14.96
N PRO A 59 4.59 -11.53 14.50
CA PRO A 59 4.31 -11.98 13.13
C PRO A 59 2.81 -12.16 12.87
N PHE A 60 1.98 -12.39 13.90
CA PHE A 60 0.54 -12.51 13.73
C PHE A 60 -0.09 -11.16 13.38
N GLN A 61 0.33 -10.07 14.05
CA GLN A 61 -0.11 -8.72 13.72
C GLN A 61 0.31 -8.35 12.29
N ALA A 62 1.56 -8.61 11.91
CA ALA A 62 2.04 -8.34 10.55
C ALA A 62 1.20 -9.05 9.48
N VAL A 63 0.84 -10.33 9.72
CA VAL A 63 -0.05 -11.09 8.83
C VAL A 63 -1.47 -10.54 8.83
N GLN A 64 -2.01 -10.14 9.99
CA GLN A 64 -3.35 -9.57 10.11
C GLN A 64 -3.46 -8.26 9.31
N GLU A 65 -2.56 -7.31 9.54
CA GLU A 65 -2.59 -6.02 8.86
C GLU A 65 -2.32 -6.16 7.35
N GLY A 66 -1.50 -7.14 6.97
CA GLY A 66 -1.26 -7.49 5.56
C GLY A 66 -2.45 -8.15 4.87
N ARG A 67 -3.27 -8.92 5.60
CA ARG A 67 -4.43 -9.66 5.04
C ARG A 67 -5.73 -8.90 5.10
N MET A 68 -5.95 -8.09 6.14
CA MET A 68 -7.20 -7.35 6.36
C MET A 68 -7.50 -6.40 5.20
N LYS A 69 -6.51 -5.70 4.65
CA LYS A 69 -6.73 -4.79 3.51
C LYS A 69 -6.96 -5.49 2.15
N ILE A 70 -6.56 -6.76 2.01
CA ILE A 70 -6.80 -7.54 0.78
C ILE A 70 -8.21 -8.16 0.79
N GLN A 71 -8.78 -8.44 1.97
CA GLN A 71 -10.10 -9.07 2.09
C GLN A 71 -11.30 -8.12 2.01
N TYR A 72 -11.18 -6.84 2.43
CA TYR A 72 -12.31 -5.89 2.37
C TYR A 72 -12.84 -5.59 0.95
N LYS A 73 -12.10 -5.96 -0.10
CA LYS A 73 -12.59 -5.84 -1.49
C LYS A 73 -13.07 -7.17 -2.09
N ARG A 74 -13.00 -8.28 -1.34
CA ARG A 74 -13.54 -9.61 -1.72
C ARG A 74 -14.79 -9.99 -0.91
N LEU A 75 -15.37 -9.07 -0.13
CA LEU A 75 -16.59 -9.33 0.65
C LEU A 75 -17.56 -8.12 0.61
N THR A 76 -17.90 -7.67 -0.59
CA THR A 76 -19.17 -6.97 -0.81
C THR A 76 -19.76 -7.50 -2.12
N VAL A 77 -20.57 -8.55 -1.99
CA VAL A 77 -21.52 -9.02 -3.00
C VAL A 77 -22.90 -8.86 -2.37
#